data_AF-A0A816TKB6-F1
#
_entry.id   AF-A0A816TKB6-F1
#
_cell.length_a   1.000
_cell.length_b   1.000
_cell.length_c   1.000
_cell.angle_alpha   90.00
_cell.angle_beta   90.00
_cell.angle_gamma   90.00
#
_symmetry.space_group_name_H-M   'P 1'
#
loop_
_entity.id
_entity.type
_entity.pdbx_description
1 polymer ?
#
loop_
_entity_poly.entity_id
_entity_poly.type
_entity_poly.pdbx_seq_one_letter_code
_entity_poly.pdbx_strand_id
1 'polypeptide(L)'
;MATRSKVNVMSQPLRKLALVIGIGDYESGEKLNNTQKDARDMSLKLDRMGFISDGPKLDLTCKEMETALVNFKYSIREGDIVLFYFAGHGAQWEDQNFLIPKDDDRMDADEIKNRAILIQKFLDDFNDRHPFVTILLLDCCRVYHLRNPKLNVALARAKKINNSQSTGLKQMDGKAGTLIAFACAPGTIAQDGMNEQNGLFTKYLLEHIATPNKDIRMIMAAVTRGVMTESKLNQRPSVSLTLWDEYICLFEQSAGKG
;
A
#
# COMPACT_ATOMS: atom_id res chain seq x y z
N MET A 1 16.22 -43.91 -20.66
CA MET A 1 16.06 -42.43 -20.59
C MET A 1 14.66 -42.17 -20.03
N ALA A 2 14.59 -41.77 -18.77
CA ALA A 2 13.34 -41.67 -18.02
C ALA A 2 12.49 -40.47 -18.47
N THR A 3 11.25 -40.76 -18.85
CA THR A 3 10.15 -39.83 -19.05
C THR A 3 9.87 -39.08 -17.76
N ARG A 4 10.07 -37.75 -17.74
CA ARG A 4 9.56 -36.89 -16.67
C ARG A 4 8.04 -36.87 -16.76
N SER A 5 7.40 -37.63 -15.88
CA SER A 5 5.96 -37.62 -15.64
C SER A 5 5.48 -36.19 -15.44
N LYS A 6 4.51 -35.76 -16.25
CA LYS A 6 3.69 -34.57 -15.97
C LYS A 6 2.95 -34.84 -14.66
N VAL A 7 3.47 -34.31 -13.56
CA VAL A 7 2.72 -34.24 -12.31
C VAL A 7 1.62 -33.23 -12.56
N ASN A 8 0.40 -33.72 -12.77
CA ASN A 8 -0.80 -32.92 -12.76
C ASN A 8 -1.09 -32.60 -11.27
N VAL A 9 -0.34 -31.65 -10.71
CA VAL A 9 -0.69 -31.05 -9.42
C VAL A 9 -1.94 -30.24 -9.70
N MET A 10 -3.10 -30.75 -9.29
CA MET A 10 -4.29 -29.94 -9.16
C MET A 10 -3.91 -28.74 -8.27
N SER A 11 -3.68 -27.58 -8.87
CA SER A 11 -3.25 -26.38 -8.16
C SER A 11 -4.35 -26.01 -7.17
N GLN A 12 -4.10 -26.22 -5.88
CA GLN A 12 -4.98 -25.63 -4.89
C GLN A 12 -4.97 -24.10 -5.10
N PRO A 13 -6.14 -23.44 -5.05
CA PRO A 13 -6.17 -21.99 -5.18
C PRO A 13 -5.28 -21.38 -4.11
N LEU A 14 -4.39 -20.46 -4.53
CA LEU A 14 -3.46 -19.81 -3.62
C LEU A 14 -4.23 -19.12 -2.49
N ARG A 15 -3.76 -19.28 -1.25
CA ARG A 15 -4.39 -18.61 -0.10
C ARG A 15 -4.12 -17.11 -0.22
N LYS A 16 -5.17 -16.30 -0.11
CA LYS A 16 -5.11 -14.84 -0.20
C LYS A 16 -5.23 -14.27 1.20
N LEU A 17 -4.23 -13.54 1.67
CA LEU A 17 -4.26 -12.87 2.97
C LEU A 17 -4.25 -11.37 2.78
N ALA A 18 -5.02 -10.66 3.59
CA ALA A 18 -5.03 -9.20 3.61
C ALA A 18 -4.86 -8.62 5.02
N LEU A 19 -4.04 -7.58 5.11
CA LEU A 19 -4.00 -6.65 6.24
C LEU A 19 -4.38 -5.27 5.75
N VAL A 20 -5.40 -4.69 6.37
CA VAL A 20 -5.99 -3.40 5.96
C VAL A 20 -5.93 -2.45 7.16
N ILE A 21 -5.19 -1.35 7.02
CA ILE A 21 -5.02 -0.34 8.07
C ILE A 21 -5.51 1.02 7.56
N GLY A 22 -6.29 1.74 8.36
CA GLY A 22 -6.70 3.12 8.09
C GLY A 22 -6.47 4.01 9.30
N ILE A 23 -5.73 5.10 9.15
CA ILE A 23 -5.45 6.05 10.23
C ILE A 23 -5.94 7.43 9.81
N GLY A 24 -6.86 8.00 10.58
CA GLY A 24 -7.46 9.30 10.33
C GLY A 24 -7.60 10.15 11.58
N ASP A 25 -7.70 9.55 12.76
CA ASP A 25 -7.85 10.25 14.05
C ASP A 25 -6.50 10.52 14.73
N TYR A 26 -5.62 11.20 14.01
CA TYR A 26 -4.31 11.68 14.46
C TYR A 26 -4.43 12.57 15.72
N GLU A 27 -3.67 12.25 16.77
CA GLU A 27 -3.79 12.91 18.09
C GLU A 27 -3.35 14.37 18.09
N SER A 28 -2.27 14.70 17.38
CA SER A 28 -1.67 16.04 17.38
C SER A 28 -1.55 16.67 15.99
N GLY A 29 -1.75 15.90 14.92
CA GLY A 29 -1.66 16.29 13.53
C GLY A 29 -3.01 16.62 12.88
N GLU A 30 -3.01 16.77 11.56
CA GLU A 30 -4.23 16.96 10.79
C GLU A 30 -4.98 15.63 10.67
N LYS A 31 -6.26 15.65 11.04
CA LYS A 31 -7.15 14.49 10.90
C LYS A 31 -7.52 14.28 9.44
N LEU A 32 -7.59 13.01 9.03
CA LEU A 32 -7.99 12.61 7.69
C LEU A 32 -9.39 12.01 7.74
N ASN A 33 -10.34 12.62 7.03
CA ASN A 33 -11.76 12.24 7.15
C ASN A 33 -12.12 10.95 6.40
N ASN A 34 -11.35 10.58 5.37
CA ASN A 34 -11.72 9.49 4.45
C ASN A 34 -11.02 8.16 4.77
N THR A 35 -9.86 8.18 5.43
CA THR A 35 -8.97 7.01 5.54
C THR A 35 -9.58 5.83 6.29
N GLN A 36 -10.34 6.08 7.36
CA GLN A 36 -11.05 5.01 8.06
C GLN A 36 -12.12 4.38 7.17
N LYS A 37 -12.81 5.18 6.36
CA LYS A 37 -13.85 4.68 5.46
C LYS A 37 -13.21 3.92 4.29
N ASP A 38 -12.14 4.44 3.71
CA ASP A 38 -11.33 3.79 2.69
C ASP A 38 -10.90 2.39 3.15
N ALA A 39 -10.37 2.28 4.37
CA ALA A 39 -9.99 0.99 4.96
C ALA A 39 -11.19 0.05 5.18
N ARG A 40 -12.34 0.53 5.66
CA ARG A 40 -13.55 -0.29 5.82
C ARG A 40 -14.04 -0.84 4.49
N ASP A 41 -14.15 0.01 3.47
CA ASP A 41 -14.64 -0.37 2.15
C ASP A 41 -13.67 -1.34 1.45
N MET A 42 -12.36 -1.11 1.60
CA MET A 42 -11.34 -2.01 1.05
C MET A 42 -11.35 -3.38 1.74
N SER A 43 -11.45 -3.42 3.08
CA SER A 43 -11.55 -4.68 3.83
C SER A 43 -12.78 -5.49 3.39
N LEU A 44 -13.94 -4.84 3.28
CA LEU A 44 -15.17 -5.49 2.81
C LEU A 44 -15.05 -6.01 1.36
N LYS A 45 -14.38 -5.25 0.49
CA LYS A 45 -14.14 -5.66 -0.91
C LYS A 45 -13.25 -6.90 -0.97
N LEU A 46 -12.14 -6.91 -0.22
CA LEU A 46 -11.19 -8.02 -0.18
C LEU A 46 -11.81 -9.29 0.43
N ASP A 47 -12.61 -9.14 1.48
CA ASP A 47 -13.37 -10.25 2.08
C ASP A 47 -14.30 -10.91 1.06
N ARG A 48 -15.07 -10.11 0.30
CA ARG A 48 -15.92 -10.61 -0.80
C ARG A 48 -15.15 -11.28 -1.93
N MET A 49 -13.87 -10.92 -2.11
CA MET A 49 -12.98 -11.56 -3.06
C MET A 49 -12.35 -12.85 -2.51
N GLY A 50 -12.61 -13.23 -1.25
CA GLY A 50 -12.07 -14.42 -0.60
C GLY A 50 -10.67 -14.25 -0.02
N PHE A 51 -10.27 -13.01 0.31
CA PHE A 51 -9.09 -12.79 1.14
C PHE A 51 -9.40 -13.08 2.60
N ILE A 52 -8.49 -13.78 3.26
CA ILE A 52 -8.49 -13.98 4.71
C ILE A 52 -7.95 -12.69 5.35
N SER A 53 -8.80 -11.98 6.08
CA SER A 53 -8.44 -10.77 6.81
C SER A 53 -9.13 -10.74 8.17
N ASP A 54 -8.54 -10.04 9.14
CA ASP A 54 -9.11 -9.84 10.48
C ASP A 54 -9.82 -8.47 10.59
N GLY A 55 -10.54 -8.10 9.53
CA GLY A 55 -11.21 -6.82 9.36
C GLY A 55 -10.27 -5.61 9.20
N PRO A 56 -10.83 -4.39 9.06
CA PRO A 56 -10.04 -3.18 9.01
C PRO A 56 -9.52 -2.83 10.40
N LYS A 57 -8.21 -2.55 10.51
CA LYS A 57 -7.61 -1.99 11.73
C LYS A 57 -7.56 -0.47 11.62
N LEU A 58 -8.14 0.23 12.60
CA LEU A 58 -8.36 1.67 12.51
C LEU A 58 -7.63 2.41 13.61
N ASP A 59 -7.01 3.53 13.25
CA ASP A 59 -6.41 4.50 14.18
C ASP A 59 -5.44 3.87 15.18
N LEU A 60 -4.65 2.92 14.69
CA LEU A 60 -3.69 2.19 15.52
C LEU A 60 -2.57 3.13 16.00
N THR A 61 -2.20 2.95 17.26
CA THR A 61 -0.94 3.45 17.83
C THR A 61 0.26 2.74 17.21
N CYS A 62 1.46 3.27 17.41
CA CYS A 62 2.69 2.67 16.91
C CYS A 62 2.84 1.21 17.37
N LYS A 63 2.65 0.96 18.67
CA LYS A 63 2.72 -0.38 19.26
C LYS A 63 1.67 -1.34 18.68
N GLU A 64 0.45 -0.85 18.43
CA GLU A 64 -0.61 -1.66 17.84
C GLU A 64 -0.33 -1.97 16.37
N MET A 65 0.22 -1.02 15.61
CA MET A 65 0.67 -1.26 14.23
C MET A 65 1.77 -2.32 14.18
N GLU A 66 2.81 -2.20 15.02
CA GLU A 66 3.88 -3.20 15.11
C GLU A 66 3.31 -4.58 15.43
N THR A 67 2.41 -4.66 16.41
CA THR A 67 1.76 -5.92 16.80
C THR A 67 0.94 -6.50 15.64
N ALA A 68 0.17 -5.67 14.93
CA ALA A 68 -0.62 -6.10 13.78
C ALA A 68 0.26 -6.63 12.64
N LEU A 69 1.36 -5.95 12.32
CA LEU A 69 2.33 -6.35 11.30
C LEU A 69 3.02 -7.67 11.65
N VAL A 70 3.43 -7.84 12.92
CA VAL A 70 4.05 -9.08 13.41
C VAL A 70 3.06 -10.24 13.36
N ASN A 71 1.82 -10.05 13.81
CA ASN A 71 0.78 -11.08 13.77
C ASN A 71 0.45 -11.48 12.32
N PHE A 72 0.38 -10.50 11.42
CA PHE A 72 0.15 -10.76 10.00
C PHE A 72 1.31 -11.53 9.38
N LYS A 73 2.57 -11.15 9.65
CA LYS A 73 3.78 -11.88 9.22
C LYS A 73 3.69 -13.37 9.58
N TYR A 74 3.30 -13.70 10.81
CA TYR A 74 3.19 -15.10 11.26
C TYR A 74 2.01 -15.86 10.63
N SER A 75 1.05 -15.16 10.05
CA SER A 75 -0.07 -15.76 9.32
C SER A 75 0.29 -16.13 7.87
N ILE A 76 1.37 -15.53 7.33
CA ILE A 76 1.89 -15.81 5.99
C ILE A 76 2.61 -17.15 5.97
N ARG A 77 2.25 -17.96 4.98
CA ARG A 77 2.88 -19.22 4.58
C ARG A 77 3.45 -19.08 3.17
N GLU A 78 4.36 -19.98 2.85
CA GLU A 78 4.95 -20.07 1.52
C GLU A 78 3.87 -20.23 0.45
N GLY A 79 3.99 -19.48 -0.64
CA GLY A 79 3.06 -19.51 -1.76
C GLY A 79 1.78 -18.67 -1.59
N ASP A 80 1.61 -17.94 -0.49
CA ASP A 80 0.44 -17.08 -0.32
C ASP A 80 0.44 -15.87 -1.26
N ILE A 81 -0.74 -15.35 -1.59
CA ILE A 81 -0.91 -13.98 -2.10
C ILE A 81 -1.12 -13.08 -0.89
N VAL A 82 -0.19 -12.16 -0.66
CA VAL A 82 -0.21 -11.25 0.49
C VAL A 82 -0.55 -9.85 0.02
N LEU A 83 -1.61 -9.25 0.56
CA LEU A 83 -2.00 -7.87 0.27
C LEU A 83 -1.98 -7.04 1.55
N PHE A 84 -1.20 -5.97 1.53
CA PHE A 84 -1.21 -4.93 2.55
C PHE A 84 -1.83 -3.68 1.96
N TYR A 85 -2.85 -3.16 2.63
CA TYR A 85 -3.48 -1.89 2.30
C TYR A 85 -3.32 -0.91 3.46
N PHE A 86 -2.91 0.32 3.15
CA PHE A 86 -2.83 1.40 4.13
C PHE A 86 -3.43 2.69 3.57
N ALA A 87 -4.24 3.37 4.39
CA ALA A 87 -4.69 4.74 4.17
C ALA A 87 -4.34 5.63 5.36
N GLY A 88 -3.63 6.74 5.14
CA GLY A 88 -3.15 7.59 6.23
C GLY A 88 -2.00 8.52 5.82
N HIS A 89 -1.35 9.14 6.81
CA HIS A 89 -0.13 9.91 6.58
C HIS A 89 1.07 8.98 6.34
N GLY A 90 1.86 9.33 5.33
CA GLY A 90 3.17 8.74 5.07
C GLY A 90 4.26 9.81 5.05
N ALA A 91 5.47 9.44 5.50
CA ALA A 91 6.63 10.33 5.48
C ALA A 91 7.79 9.69 4.71
N GLN A 92 8.62 10.56 4.14
CA GLN A 92 9.89 10.16 3.56
C GLN A 92 11.04 10.87 4.29
N TRP A 93 12.02 10.11 4.74
CA TRP A 93 13.23 10.61 5.37
C TRP A 93 14.43 9.77 4.92
N GLU A 94 15.55 10.41 4.57
CA GLU A 94 16.80 9.73 4.14
C GLU A 94 16.56 8.55 3.18
N ASP A 95 15.79 8.79 2.11
CA ASP A 95 15.49 7.78 1.09
C ASP A 95 14.72 6.53 1.59
N GLN A 96 14.09 6.63 2.76
CA GLN A 96 13.22 5.62 3.35
C GLN A 96 11.78 6.11 3.47
N ASN A 97 10.84 5.17 3.42
CA ASN A 97 9.40 5.42 3.48
C ASN A 97 8.84 4.93 4.80
N PHE A 98 8.03 5.76 5.45
CA PHE A 98 7.45 5.49 6.76
C PHE A 98 5.94 5.69 6.75
N LEU A 99 5.23 4.85 7.51
CA LEU A 99 3.82 5.05 7.86
C LEU A 99 3.74 5.73 9.22
N ILE A 100 2.81 6.67 9.36
CA ILE A 100 2.66 7.46 10.58
C ILE A 100 1.50 6.87 11.41
N PRO A 101 1.78 6.38 12.63
CA PRO A 101 0.75 5.91 13.55
C PRO A 101 -0.03 7.07 14.17
N LYS A 102 -1.15 6.78 14.82
CA LYS A 102 -2.05 7.80 15.40
C LYS A 102 -1.37 8.68 16.46
N ASP A 103 -0.57 8.07 17.34
CA ASP A 103 0.01 8.67 18.56
C ASP A 103 1.39 9.32 18.35
N ASP A 104 2.02 9.09 17.18
CA ASP A 104 3.32 9.66 16.83
C ASP A 104 3.23 10.56 15.59
N ASP A 105 2.30 11.51 15.57
CA ASP A 105 1.95 12.29 14.37
C ASP A 105 2.51 13.72 14.34
N ARG A 106 3.34 14.08 15.32
CA ARG A 106 4.13 15.31 15.38
C ARG A 106 5.59 15.05 15.72
N MET A 107 6.28 14.43 14.79
CA MET A 107 7.69 14.06 14.88
C MET A 107 8.56 15.12 14.20
N ASP A 108 9.76 15.33 14.73
CA ASP A 108 10.87 15.86 13.95
C ASP A 108 11.53 14.76 13.10
N ALA A 109 12.56 15.15 12.34
CA ALA A 109 13.27 14.26 11.44
C ALA A 109 13.92 13.05 12.15
N ASP A 110 14.47 13.27 13.34
CA ASP A 110 15.18 12.24 14.09
C ASP A 110 14.19 11.30 14.80
N GLU A 111 13.02 11.82 15.18
CA GLU A 111 11.93 11.06 15.79
C GLU A 111 11.25 10.09 14.80
N ILE A 112 11.15 10.43 13.50
CA ILE A 112 10.54 9.54 12.48
C ILE A 112 11.19 8.15 12.48
N LYS A 113 12.51 8.07 12.62
CA LYS A 113 13.23 6.79 12.58
C LYS A 113 12.87 5.85 13.73
N ASN A 114 12.48 6.41 14.87
CA ASN A 114 12.27 5.67 16.11
C ASN A 114 10.79 5.43 16.43
N ARG A 115 9.90 6.26 15.86
CA ARG A 115 8.48 6.30 16.22
C ARG A 115 7.54 6.07 15.03
N ALA A 116 8.04 6.12 13.80
CA ALA A 116 7.25 5.76 12.61
C ALA A 116 7.53 4.31 12.16
N ILE A 117 6.63 3.76 11.36
CA ILE A 117 6.76 2.39 10.84
C ILE A 117 7.51 2.40 9.51
N LEU A 118 8.75 1.91 9.49
CA LEU A 118 9.55 1.77 8.27
C LEU A 118 8.94 0.71 7.33
N ILE A 119 8.49 1.14 6.14
CA ILE A 119 7.81 0.26 5.17
C ILE A 119 8.71 -0.89 4.71
N GLN A 120 9.98 -0.60 4.41
CA GLN A 120 10.92 -1.60 3.92
C GLN A 120 11.10 -2.75 4.93
N LYS A 121 11.10 -2.45 6.24
CA LYS A 121 11.30 -3.44 7.29
C LYS A 121 10.22 -4.52 7.25
N PHE A 122 8.94 -4.12 7.28
CA PHE A 122 7.87 -5.11 7.28
C PHE A 122 7.68 -5.77 5.90
N LEU A 123 8.02 -5.08 4.81
CA LEU A 123 8.02 -5.68 3.47
C LEU A 123 9.04 -6.83 3.39
N ASP A 124 10.26 -6.61 3.89
CA ASP A 124 11.29 -7.65 3.95
C ASP A 124 10.83 -8.81 4.84
N ASP A 125 10.24 -8.50 6.00
CA ASP A 125 9.66 -9.49 6.91
C ASP A 125 8.57 -10.35 6.26
N PHE A 126 7.72 -9.77 5.41
CA PHE A 126 6.69 -10.52 4.66
C PHE A 126 7.33 -11.38 3.58
N ASN A 127 8.28 -10.84 2.82
CA ASN A 127 8.95 -11.56 1.74
C ASN A 127 9.83 -12.72 2.25
N ASP A 128 10.35 -12.64 3.47
CA ASP A 128 11.09 -13.73 4.14
C ASP A 128 10.18 -14.93 4.49
N ARG A 129 8.86 -14.80 4.32
CA ARG A 129 7.90 -15.91 4.42
C ARG A 129 7.67 -16.63 3.09
N HIS A 130 8.36 -16.20 2.03
CA HIS A 130 8.28 -16.74 0.67
C HIS A 130 6.84 -16.79 0.10
N PRO A 131 6.06 -15.69 0.17
CA PRO A 131 4.78 -15.64 -0.52
C PRO A 131 4.97 -15.77 -2.03
N PHE A 132 3.92 -16.19 -2.74
CA PHE A 132 3.90 -16.16 -4.20
C PHE A 132 3.98 -14.72 -4.71
N VAL A 133 3.24 -13.81 -4.07
CA VAL A 133 3.34 -12.37 -4.34
C VAL A 133 3.04 -11.55 -3.08
N THR A 134 3.76 -10.45 -2.91
CA THR A 134 3.46 -9.41 -1.93
C THR A 134 3.00 -8.13 -2.63
N ILE A 135 1.82 -7.62 -2.26
CA ILE A 135 1.16 -6.46 -2.86
C ILE A 135 0.97 -5.39 -1.78
N LEU A 136 1.62 -4.24 -1.91
CA LEU A 136 1.43 -3.08 -1.05
C LEU A 136 0.63 -2.01 -1.81
N LEU A 137 -0.54 -1.66 -1.30
CA LEU A 137 -1.40 -0.57 -1.81
C LEU A 137 -1.41 0.55 -0.76
N LEU A 138 -0.78 1.67 -1.08
CA LEU A 138 -0.49 2.74 -0.13
C LEU A 138 -1.22 4.02 -0.55
N ASP A 139 -2.40 4.24 0.02
CA ASP A 139 -3.17 5.49 -0.08
C ASP A 139 -2.65 6.52 0.94
N CYS A 140 -1.41 6.94 0.73
CA CYS A 140 -0.76 7.94 1.56
C CYS A 140 -0.80 9.32 0.89
N CYS A 141 -1.42 10.30 1.57
CA CYS A 141 -1.25 11.72 1.27
C CYS A 141 0.06 12.25 1.88
N ARG A 142 0.54 13.40 1.37
CA ARG A 142 1.98 13.64 1.24
C ARG A 142 2.54 14.95 1.73
N VAL A 143 2.00 15.47 2.83
CA VAL A 143 2.75 16.42 3.64
C VAL A 143 2.69 15.99 5.10
N TYR A 144 3.63 15.12 5.49
CA TYR A 144 3.93 15.01 6.91
C TYR A 144 4.65 16.30 7.33
N HIS A 145 3.90 17.19 7.96
CA HIS A 145 4.44 18.44 8.47
C HIS A 145 5.25 18.14 9.73
N LEU A 146 6.58 18.01 9.57
CA LEU A 146 7.49 17.92 10.71
C LEU A 146 7.18 19.02 11.73
N ARG A 147 7.24 18.67 13.02
CA ARG A 147 6.95 19.58 14.14
C ARG A 147 7.72 20.91 14.06
N ASN A 148 8.92 20.90 13.48
CA ASN A 148 9.70 22.11 13.23
C ASN A 148 9.75 22.47 11.73
N PRO A 149 8.89 23.39 11.24
CA PRO A 149 8.83 23.76 9.83
C PRO A 149 10.11 24.47 9.33
N LYS A 150 10.98 24.97 10.23
CA LYS A 150 12.28 25.54 9.83
C LYS A 150 13.24 24.46 9.29
N LEU A 151 13.09 23.20 9.74
CA LEU A 151 13.82 22.07 9.17
C LEU A 151 13.33 21.76 7.76
N ASN A 152 12.02 21.86 7.49
CA ASN A 152 11.46 21.70 6.14
C ASN A 152 12.06 22.72 5.16
N VAL A 153 12.28 23.97 5.60
CA VAL A 153 12.89 25.03 4.77
C VAL A 153 14.41 24.87 4.65
N ALA A 154 15.12 24.43 5.70
CA ALA A 154 16.56 24.17 5.65
C ALA A 154 16.90 22.96 4.76
N LEU A 155 16.08 21.90 4.81
CA LEU A 155 16.19 20.72 3.94
C LEU A 155 15.79 21.05 2.50
N ALA A 156 14.76 21.88 2.29
CA ALA A 156 14.42 22.39 0.95
C ALA A 156 15.53 23.28 0.36
N ARG A 157 16.24 24.06 1.19
CA ARG A 157 17.39 24.90 0.77
C ARG A 157 18.66 24.09 0.52
N ALA A 158 18.97 23.09 1.34
CA ALA A 158 20.11 22.19 1.14
C ALA A 158 19.91 21.29 -0.11
N LYS A 159 18.68 20.83 -0.38
CA LYS A 159 18.32 20.09 -1.61
C LYS A 159 18.32 20.96 -2.88
N LYS A 160 18.25 22.29 -2.80
CA LYS A 160 18.26 23.18 -3.98
C LYS A 160 19.64 23.26 -4.67
N ILE A 161 20.69 22.76 -4.02
CA ILE A 161 22.06 22.72 -4.55
C ILE A 161 22.32 21.47 -5.40
N ASN A 162 21.55 20.38 -5.17
CA ASN A 162 21.66 19.14 -5.93
C ASN A 162 20.36 18.91 -6.72
N ASN A 163 20.43 19.03 -8.05
CA ASN A 163 19.32 18.95 -9.01
C ASN A 163 18.58 17.59 -9.01
N SER A 164 17.77 17.30 -7.99
CA SER A 164 16.75 16.25 -8.02
C SER A 164 15.68 16.51 -6.96
N GLN A 165 14.54 17.04 -7.40
CA GLN A 165 13.33 17.18 -6.60
C GLN A 165 12.81 15.79 -6.17
N SER A 166 12.73 15.54 -4.86
CA SER A 166 11.87 14.49 -4.30
C SER A 166 11.30 14.95 -2.96
N THR A 167 10.09 15.50 -3.00
CA THR A 167 9.22 15.73 -1.84
C THR A 167 8.16 14.62 -1.84
N GLY A 168 8.58 13.40 -1.52
CA GLY A 168 7.67 12.30 -1.23
C GLY A 168 8.24 10.90 -1.50
N LEU A 169 7.61 9.89 -0.87
CA LEU A 169 7.99 8.47 -0.82
C LEU A 169 8.84 7.97 -2.02
N LYS A 170 9.98 7.35 -1.75
CA LYS A 170 10.92 6.79 -2.73
C LYS A 170 10.32 5.57 -3.44
N GLN A 171 10.73 5.33 -4.68
CA GLN A 171 10.58 4.04 -5.33
C GLN A 171 11.29 2.95 -4.51
N MET A 172 10.56 1.90 -4.13
CA MET A 172 11.08 0.78 -3.37
C MET A 172 11.39 -0.39 -4.32
N ASP A 173 12.54 -1.02 -4.10
CA ASP A 173 12.95 -2.24 -4.78
C ASP A 173 12.51 -3.44 -3.93
N GLY A 174 11.46 -4.14 -4.35
CA GLY A 174 11.05 -5.38 -3.71
C GLY A 174 11.92 -6.55 -4.16
N LYS A 175 11.96 -7.64 -3.36
CA LYS A 175 12.43 -8.94 -3.87
C LYS A 175 11.53 -9.37 -5.04
N ALA A 176 11.98 -10.34 -5.87
CA ALA A 176 11.15 -10.91 -6.93
C ALA A 176 9.75 -11.27 -6.39
N GLY A 177 8.68 -10.94 -7.13
CA GLY A 177 7.31 -11.19 -6.66
C GLY A 177 6.71 -10.07 -5.79
N THR A 178 7.14 -8.81 -5.95
CA THR A 178 6.55 -7.68 -5.20
C THR A 178 5.86 -6.67 -6.14
N LEU A 179 4.68 -6.19 -5.73
CA LEU A 179 4.00 -5.02 -6.29
C LEU A 179 3.87 -3.96 -5.21
N ILE A 180 4.30 -2.73 -5.49
CA ILE A 180 4.11 -1.58 -4.59
C ILE A 180 3.42 -0.48 -5.39
N ALA A 181 2.24 -0.08 -4.96
CA ALA A 181 1.48 1.00 -5.56
C ALA A 181 1.25 2.12 -4.55
N PHE A 182 1.60 3.34 -4.94
CA PHE A 182 1.32 4.56 -4.18
C PHE A 182 0.23 5.36 -4.89
N ALA A 183 -0.69 5.95 -4.11
CA ALA A 183 -1.72 6.87 -4.62
C ALA A 183 -1.16 8.09 -5.37
N CYS A 184 0.10 8.45 -5.12
CA CYS A 184 0.83 9.53 -5.76
C CYS A 184 2.31 9.20 -6.03
N ALA A 185 2.83 9.71 -7.15
CA ALA A 185 4.22 9.61 -7.53
C ALA A 185 5.13 10.45 -6.62
N PRO A 186 6.38 10.03 -6.30
CA PRO A 186 7.44 10.83 -5.63
C PRO A 186 7.37 12.33 -5.96
N GLY A 187 7.29 13.22 -4.97
CA GLY A 187 7.06 14.65 -5.18
C GLY A 187 5.62 15.19 -5.13
N THR A 188 4.56 14.41 -5.39
CA THR A 188 3.19 14.96 -5.63
C THR A 188 2.19 14.74 -4.50
N ILE A 189 1.07 15.50 -4.52
CA ILE A 189 -0.01 15.49 -3.52
C ILE A 189 -1.21 14.69 -4.07
N ALA A 190 -1.78 13.81 -3.26
CA ALA A 190 -3.05 13.15 -3.57
C ALA A 190 -4.20 14.06 -3.17
N GLN A 191 -5.26 14.10 -3.98
CA GLN A 191 -6.42 14.94 -3.68
C GLN A 191 -7.36 14.18 -2.74
N ASP A 192 -7.54 14.74 -1.55
CA ASP A 192 -8.68 14.39 -0.72
C ASP A 192 -9.92 15.03 -1.37
N GLY A 193 -10.80 14.19 -1.90
CA GLY A 193 -12.06 14.63 -2.48
C GLY A 193 -12.89 15.32 -1.41
N MET A 194 -12.90 16.66 -1.40
CA MET A 194 -13.85 17.41 -0.58
C MET A 194 -15.26 17.06 -1.06
N ASN A 195 -16.00 16.32 -0.23
CA ASN A 195 -17.34 15.76 -0.48
C ASN A 195 -17.43 14.43 -1.25
N GLU A 196 -16.33 13.69 -1.42
CA GLU A 196 -16.39 12.32 -1.95
C GLU A 196 -16.42 11.27 -0.85
N GLN A 197 -17.02 10.11 -1.16
CA GLN A 197 -17.17 9.02 -0.20
C GLN A 197 -15.84 8.35 0.17
N ASN A 198 -14.80 8.41 -0.67
CA ASN A 198 -13.51 7.74 -0.49
C ASN A 198 -12.39 8.60 -1.12
N GLY A 199 -11.14 8.38 -0.73
CA GLY A 199 -9.98 8.92 -1.43
C GLY A 199 -9.95 8.49 -2.91
N LEU A 200 -9.42 9.34 -3.80
CA LEU A 200 -9.52 9.11 -5.25
C LEU A 200 -8.84 7.81 -5.69
N PHE A 201 -7.69 7.46 -5.08
CA PHE A 201 -7.01 6.21 -5.36
C PHE A 201 -7.82 5.00 -4.89
N THR A 202 -8.32 5.05 -3.66
CA THR A 202 -9.21 4.02 -3.12
C THR A 202 -10.48 3.82 -3.95
N LYS A 203 -11.12 4.90 -4.39
CA LYS A 203 -12.31 4.86 -5.25
C LYS A 203 -12.07 3.97 -6.48
N TYR A 204 -11.00 4.24 -7.23
CA TYR A 204 -10.68 3.46 -8.43
C TYR A 204 -10.14 2.06 -8.13
N LEU A 205 -9.46 1.86 -6.99
CA LEU A 205 -9.13 0.50 -6.53
C LEU A 205 -10.41 -0.31 -6.30
N LEU A 206 -11.39 0.22 -5.57
CA LEU A 206 -12.65 -0.46 -5.28
C LEU A 206 -13.46 -0.80 -6.53
N GLU A 207 -13.35 0.02 -7.57
CA GLU A 207 -13.96 -0.21 -8.89
C GLU A 207 -13.31 -1.37 -9.65
N HIS A 208 -11.99 -1.45 -9.65
CA HIS A 208 -11.26 -2.35 -10.55
C HIS A 208 -10.64 -3.59 -9.89
N ILE A 209 -10.40 -3.60 -8.57
CA ILE A 209 -9.65 -4.68 -7.91
C ILE A 209 -10.34 -6.05 -8.00
N ALA A 210 -11.67 -6.04 -8.08
CA ALA A 210 -12.50 -7.24 -8.26
C ALA A 210 -12.85 -7.51 -9.74
N THR A 211 -12.08 -6.99 -10.70
CA THR A 211 -12.29 -7.30 -12.12
C THR A 211 -11.95 -8.78 -12.36
N PRO A 212 -12.92 -9.62 -12.78
CA PRO A 212 -12.68 -11.04 -12.95
C PRO A 212 -11.59 -11.36 -13.97
N ASN A 213 -10.79 -12.38 -13.67
CA ASN A 213 -9.84 -12.98 -14.61
C ASN A 213 -8.92 -11.92 -15.26
N LYS A 214 -8.50 -10.94 -14.46
CA LYS A 214 -7.67 -9.84 -14.89
C LYS A 214 -6.34 -9.85 -14.16
N ASP A 215 -5.27 -9.70 -14.95
CA ASP A 215 -3.93 -9.49 -14.42
C ASP A 215 -3.85 -8.19 -13.60
N ILE A 216 -3.18 -8.24 -12.46
CA ILE A 216 -3.00 -7.10 -11.56
C ILE A 216 -2.36 -5.88 -12.25
N ARG A 217 -1.48 -6.09 -13.24
CA ARG A 217 -0.87 -5.00 -14.02
C ARG A 217 -1.94 -4.21 -14.79
N MET A 218 -2.93 -4.91 -15.34
CA MET A 218 -4.03 -4.30 -16.06
C MET A 218 -5.03 -3.61 -15.11
N ILE A 219 -5.25 -4.19 -13.92
CA ILE A 219 -6.03 -3.54 -12.85
C ILE A 219 -5.37 -2.23 -12.46
N MET A 220 -4.07 -2.24 -12.16
CA MET A 220 -3.33 -1.03 -11.78
C MET A 220 -3.25 0.02 -12.89
N ALA A 221 -3.18 -0.41 -14.15
CA ALA A 221 -3.27 0.50 -15.30
C ALA A 221 -4.65 1.17 -15.40
N ALA A 222 -5.74 0.44 -15.13
CA ALA A 222 -7.09 0.99 -15.10
C ALA A 222 -7.25 1.99 -13.93
N VAL A 223 -6.78 1.62 -12.74
CA VAL A 223 -6.77 2.49 -11.55
C VAL A 223 -6.01 3.79 -11.84
N THR A 224 -4.80 3.68 -12.38
CA THR A 224 -3.97 4.85 -12.73
C THR A 224 -4.68 5.76 -13.73
N ARG A 225 -5.30 5.19 -14.76
CA ARG A 225 -6.05 5.95 -15.76
C ARG A 225 -7.24 6.68 -15.15
N GLY A 226 -8.03 6.02 -14.31
CA GLY A 226 -9.17 6.60 -13.63
C GLY A 226 -8.77 7.80 -12.78
N VAL A 227 -7.79 7.61 -11.89
CA VAL A 227 -7.26 8.66 -11.00
C VAL A 227 -6.73 9.84 -11.80
N MET A 228 -5.92 9.59 -12.84
CA MET A 228 -5.35 10.67 -13.66
C MET A 228 -6.43 11.43 -14.45
N THR A 229 -7.47 10.74 -14.91
CA THR A 229 -8.56 11.37 -15.68
C THR A 229 -9.39 12.29 -14.78
N GLU A 230 -9.83 11.78 -13.64
CA GLU A 230 -10.69 12.53 -12.73
C GLU A 230 -9.96 13.68 -12.02
N SER A 231 -8.72 13.46 -11.60
CA SER A 231 -7.88 14.53 -11.03
C SER A 231 -7.37 15.54 -12.06
N LYS A 232 -7.69 15.36 -13.36
CA LYS A 232 -7.15 16.19 -14.45
C LYS A 232 -5.62 16.24 -14.43
N LEU A 233 -4.99 15.08 -14.26
CA LEU A 233 -3.54 14.86 -14.16
C LEU A 233 -2.87 15.43 -12.89
N ASN A 234 -3.63 15.95 -11.92
CA ASN A 234 -3.07 16.47 -10.67
C ASN A 234 -2.63 15.36 -9.70
N GLN A 235 -3.27 14.19 -9.77
CA GLN A 235 -2.89 13.00 -9.01
C GLN A 235 -2.42 11.92 -9.98
N ARG A 236 -1.20 11.42 -9.76
CA ARG A 236 -0.59 10.37 -10.59
C ARG A 236 -0.12 9.22 -9.72
N PRO A 237 -0.85 8.09 -9.67
CA PRO A 237 -0.38 6.89 -8.99
C PRO A 237 0.96 6.41 -9.54
N SER A 238 1.76 5.81 -8.68
CA SER A 238 3.04 5.20 -9.04
C SER A 238 3.02 3.73 -8.69
N VAL A 239 3.48 2.88 -9.60
CA VAL A 239 3.48 1.42 -9.44
C VAL A 239 4.88 0.89 -9.73
N SER A 240 5.46 0.20 -8.75
CA SER A 240 6.71 -0.56 -8.86
C SER A 240 6.38 -2.04 -8.89
N LEU A 241 6.93 -2.76 -9.86
CA LEU A 241 6.66 -4.18 -10.09
C LEU A 241 7.97 -4.91 -10.28
N THR A 242 8.21 -5.95 -9.48
CA THR A 242 9.31 -6.91 -9.65
C THR A 242 8.79 -8.29 -10.02
N LEU A 243 7.66 -8.31 -10.73
CA LEU A 243 7.04 -9.51 -11.30
C LEU A 243 7.74 -9.85 -12.60
N TRP A 244 8.17 -11.10 -12.77
CA TRP A 244 8.93 -11.52 -13.96
C TRP A 244 7.98 -11.93 -15.09
N ASP A 245 7.28 -13.07 -14.95
CA ASP A 245 6.34 -13.58 -15.97
C ASP A 245 5.04 -14.16 -15.37
N GLU A 246 4.79 -13.91 -14.10
CA GLU A 246 3.65 -14.47 -13.40
C GLU A 246 2.37 -13.69 -13.72
N TYR A 247 1.36 -14.41 -14.18
CA TYR A 247 0.00 -13.90 -14.27
C TYR A 247 -0.62 -13.91 -12.88
N ILE A 248 -0.99 -12.73 -12.37
CA ILE A 248 -1.55 -12.59 -11.02
C ILE A 248 -2.99 -12.11 -11.12
N CYS A 249 -3.92 -13.01 -10.85
CA CYS A 249 -5.35 -12.74 -10.78
C CYS A 249 -5.81 -12.71 -9.32
N LEU A 250 -6.39 -11.60 -8.88
CA LEU A 250 -6.88 -11.48 -7.49
C LEU A 250 -8.33 -11.99 -7.33
N PHE A 251 -9.09 -12.04 -8.42
CA PHE A 251 -10.50 -12.45 -8.43
C PHE A 251 -10.81 -13.29 -9.66
N GLU A 252 -11.02 -14.58 -9.44
CA GLU A 252 -11.45 -15.51 -10.47
C GLU A 252 -12.97 -15.61 -10.47
N GLN A 253 -13.58 -15.53 -11.65
CA GLN A 253 -14.99 -15.90 -11.80
C GLN A 253 -15.04 -17.35 -12.24
N SER A 254 -15.66 -18.19 -11.41
CA SER A 254 -15.94 -19.59 -11.76
C SER A 254 -16.66 -19.61 -13.11
N ALA A 255 -16.12 -20.35 -14.09
CA ALA A 255 -16.85 -20.65 -15.30
C ALA A 255 -18.19 -21.29 -14.86
N GLY A 256 -19.30 -20.62 -15.15
CA GLY A 256 -20.62 -21.15 -14.81
C GLY A 256 -20.73 -22.56 -15.37
N LYS A 257 -21.08 -23.52 -14.51
CA LYS A 257 -21.63 -24.79 -15.00
C LYS A 257 -22.96 -24.45 -15.65
N GLY A 258 -22.92 -24.18 -16.96
CA GLY A 258 -24.10 -24.22 -17.82
C GLY A 258 -24.59 -25.65 -17.98
#